data_AF-A0A1J4WVF0-F1
#
_entry.id   AF-A0A1J4WVF0-F1
#
_cell.length_a   1.000
_cell.length_b   1.000
_cell.length_c   1.000
_cell.angle_alpha   90.00
_cell.angle_beta   90.00
_cell.angle_gamma   90.00
#
_symmetry.space_group_name_H-M   'P 1'
#
loop_
_entity.id
_entity.type
_entity.pdbx_description
1 polymer ?
#
loop_
_entity_poly.entity_id
_entity_poly.type
_entity_poly.pdbx_seq_one_letter_code
_entity_poly.pdbx_strand_id
1 'polypeptide(L)'
;MADFADSDFLYFDPETRAVIGPVQWTTTGNVQPLEKPTSPDEGNDRRRRGKRRKECYLWGSYRSLKHLYNLEGKRTREEQTQSLDEVMTRAMREPYWD
;
A
#
# COMPACT_ATOMS: atom_id res chain seq x y z
N MET A 1 -7.65 -18.53 3.19
CA MET A 1 -7.24 -17.24 2.57
C MET A 1 -6.49 -17.61 1.32
N ALA A 2 -6.66 -16.87 0.22
CA ALA A 2 -5.88 -17.17 -0.99
C ALA A 2 -4.40 -16.93 -0.67
N ASP A 3 -3.57 -17.96 -0.78
CA ASP A 3 -2.13 -17.90 -0.55
C ASP A 3 -1.47 -17.26 -1.76
N PHE A 4 -1.42 -15.93 -1.78
CA PHE A 4 -0.71 -15.17 -2.81
C PHE A 4 0.79 -15.17 -2.50
N ALA A 5 1.61 -15.36 -3.55
CA ALA A 5 3.05 -15.20 -3.39
C ALA A 5 3.42 -13.72 -3.27
N ASP A 6 4.49 -13.42 -2.55
CA ASP A 6 5.01 -12.05 -2.39
C ASP A 6 5.32 -11.35 -3.75
N SER A 7 5.59 -12.16 -4.77
CA SER A 7 5.90 -11.73 -6.14
C SER A 7 4.67 -11.43 -6.99
N ASP A 8 3.47 -11.81 -6.55
CA ASP A 8 2.24 -11.68 -7.35
C ASP A 8 1.76 -10.24 -7.37
N PHE A 9 1.35 -9.77 -8.55
CA PHE A 9 0.74 -8.45 -8.73
C PHE A 9 -0.77 -8.54 -8.60
N LEU A 10 -1.34 -7.71 -7.73
CA LEU A 10 -2.74 -7.76 -7.35
C LEU A 10 -3.36 -6.36 -7.40
N TYR A 11 -4.65 -6.29 -7.75
CA TYR A 11 -5.46 -5.11 -7.52
C TYR A 11 -5.87 -5.02 -6.05
N PHE A 12 -5.82 -3.82 -5.53
CA PHE A 12 -6.06 -3.50 -4.14
C PHE A 12 -7.01 -2.32 -3.99
N ASP A 13 -7.95 -2.46 -3.05
CA ASP A 13 -8.83 -1.38 -2.66
C ASP A 13 -8.39 -0.78 -1.31
N PRO A 14 -7.93 0.48 -1.29
CA PRO A 14 -7.52 1.14 -0.06
C PRO A 14 -8.66 1.41 0.93
N GLU A 15 -9.90 1.51 0.45
CA GLU A 15 -11.06 1.83 1.29
C GLU A 15 -11.49 0.61 2.10
N THR A 16 -11.69 -0.52 1.42
CA THR A 16 -12.07 -1.79 2.06
C THR A 16 -10.88 -2.57 2.62
N ARG A 17 -9.64 -2.12 2.34
CA ARG A 17 -8.38 -2.80 2.66
C ARG A 17 -8.36 -4.26 2.22
N ALA A 18 -8.96 -4.52 1.06
CA ALA A 18 -9.11 -5.87 0.52
C ALA A 18 -8.33 -6.02 -0.78
N VAL A 19 -7.75 -7.21 -0.94
CA VAL A 19 -7.20 -7.66 -2.23
C VAL A 19 -8.36 -8.13 -3.10
N ILE A 20 -8.44 -7.60 -4.31
CA ILE A 20 -9.54 -7.89 -5.24
C ILE A 20 -9.19 -9.13 -6.08
N GLY A 21 -7.96 -9.18 -6.59
CA GLY A 21 -7.50 -10.29 -7.45
C GLY A 21 -6.24 -9.96 -8.27
N PRO A 22 -5.78 -10.89 -9.12
CA PRO A 22 -4.57 -10.74 -9.92
C PRO A 22 -4.70 -9.65 -10.98
N VAL A 23 -3.57 -8.97 -11.23
CA VAL A 23 -3.46 -7.93 -12.25
C VAL A 23 -3.58 -8.54 -13.65
N GLN A 24 -4.40 -7.92 -14.48
CA GLN A 24 -4.49 -8.25 -15.90
C GLN A 24 -3.50 -7.38 -16.67
N TRP A 25 -2.67 -8.04 -17.47
CA TRP A 25 -1.67 -7.39 -18.31
C TRP A 25 -2.17 -7.32 -19.75
N THR A 26 -2.03 -6.17 -20.38
CA THR A 26 -2.27 -6.01 -21.81
C THR A 26 -1.14 -6.69 -22.60
N THR A 27 -1.40 -7.04 -23.86
CA THR A 27 -0.38 -7.62 -24.77
C THR A 27 0.85 -6.72 -24.94
N THR A 28 0.70 -5.42 -24.68
CA THR A 28 1.76 -4.41 -24.69
C THR A 28 2.59 -4.35 -23.40
N GLY A 29 2.31 -5.21 -22.42
CA GLY A 29 3.02 -5.26 -21.14
C GLY A 29 2.60 -4.17 -20.15
N ASN A 30 1.53 -3.43 -20.42
CA ASN A 30 0.98 -2.45 -19.50
C ASN A 30 -0.09 -3.10 -18.61
N VAL A 31 -0.28 -2.57 -17.41
CA VAL A 31 -1.37 -3.02 -16.54
C VAL A 31 -2.69 -2.48 -17.07
N GLN A 32 -3.68 -3.37 -17.22
CA GLN A 32 -5.04 -2.98 -17.53
C GLN A 32 -5.65 -2.31 -16.29
N PRO A 33 -6.13 -1.06 -16.37
CA PRO A 33 -6.75 -0.42 -15.22
C PRO A 33 -8.10 -1.09 -14.92
N LEU A 34 -8.28 -1.56 -13.68
CA LEU A 34 -9.56 -2.06 -13.20
C LEU A 34 -10.36 -0.88 -12.62
N GLU A 35 -11.43 -0.48 -13.30
CA GLU A 35 -12.29 0.62 -12.88
C GLU A 35 -13.06 0.24 -11.60
N LYS A 36 -13.07 1.12 -10.60
CA LYS A 36 -13.91 0.96 -9.40
C LYS A 36 -15.39 1.11 -9.81
N PRO A 37 -16.29 0.23 -9.35
CA PRO A 37 -17.72 0.47 -9.51
C PRO A 37 -18.07 1.74 -8.72
N THR A 38 -18.33 2.85 -9.43
CA THR A 38 -18.87 4.04 -8.80
C THR A 38 -20.28 3.71 -8.34
N SER A 39 -20.47 3.48 -7.05
CA SER A 39 -21.81 3.48 -6.46
C SER A 39 -22.43 4.85 -6.75
N PRO A 40 -23.61 4.92 -7.38
CA PRO A 40 -24.36 6.17 -7.40
C PRO A 40 -24.80 6.45 -5.96
N ASP A 41 -24.80 7.72 -5.59
CA ASP A 41 -25.26 8.28 -4.30
C ASP A 41 -24.25 8.32 -3.14
N GLU A 42 -23.60 9.49 -3.00
CA GLU A 42 -24.00 10.37 -1.90
C GLU A 42 -23.85 11.83 -2.34
N GLY A 43 -24.90 12.61 -2.14
CA GLY A 43 -25.01 13.98 -2.57
C GLY A 43 -24.10 14.93 -1.81
N ASN A 44 -23.81 16.04 -2.47
CA ASN A 44 -23.56 17.34 -1.86
C ASN A 44 -22.26 17.48 -1.04
N ASP A 45 -21.15 17.80 -1.72
CA ASP A 45 -20.61 19.13 -1.49
C ASP A 45 -19.90 19.70 -2.72
N ARG A 46 -20.20 20.97 -2.97
CA ARG A 46 -19.77 21.76 -4.10
C ARG A 46 -18.33 22.17 -3.87
N ARG A 47 -17.36 21.62 -4.62
CA ARG A 47 -16.14 22.35 -5.05
C ARG A 47 -15.28 21.49 -5.97
N ARG A 48 -14.87 22.10 -7.09
CA ARG A 48 -13.89 21.67 -8.10
C ARG A 48 -14.45 20.81 -9.24
N ARG A 49 -15.04 21.53 -10.21
CA ARG A 49 -15.20 21.13 -11.61
C ARG A 49 -13.82 20.83 -12.21
N GLY A 50 -13.40 19.58 -12.15
CA GLY A 50 -12.41 18.97 -13.03
C GLY A 50 -13.00 17.63 -13.44
N LYS A 51 -12.82 17.22 -14.70
CA LYS A 51 -13.31 15.95 -15.24
C LYS A 51 -12.97 14.83 -14.23
N ARG A 52 -13.97 14.30 -13.50
CA ARG A 52 -13.77 13.22 -12.53
C ARG A 52 -13.06 12.10 -13.28
N ARG A 53 -11.76 11.92 -13.02
CA ARG A 53 -11.02 10.79 -13.58
C ARG A 53 -11.66 9.55 -12.98
N LYS A 54 -11.98 8.57 -13.82
CA LYS A 54 -12.50 7.30 -13.35
C LYS A 54 -11.53 6.74 -12.32
N GLU A 55 -12.05 6.47 -11.13
CA GLU A 55 -11.24 5.93 -10.04
C GLU A 55 -10.91 4.48 -10.39
N CYS A 56 -9.62 4.17 -10.47
CA CYS A 56 -9.13 2.83 -10.73
C CYS A 56 -8.61 2.25 -9.41
N TYR A 57 -8.69 0.93 -9.26
CA TYR A 57 -8.04 0.27 -8.15
C TYR A 57 -6.53 0.43 -8.23
N LEU A 58 -5.91 0.54 -7.06
CA LEU A 58 -4.45 0.52 -6.97
C LEU A 58 -3.97 -0.89 -7.32
N TRP A 59 -2.74 -1.00 -7.79
CA TRP A 59 -2.14 -2.29 -8.06
C TRP A 59 -0.68 -2.30 -7.64
N GLY A 60 -0.17 -3.47 -7.30
CA GLY A 60 1.21 -3.64 -6.87
C GLY A 60 1.49 -5.08 -6.47
N SER A 61 2.74 -5.37 -6.13
CA SER A 61 3.09 -6.69 -5.62
C SER A 61 2.49 -6.91 -4.24
N TYR A 62 2.14 -8.16 -3.93
CA TYR A 62 1.58 -8.53 -2.63
C TYR A 62 2.48 -8.09 -1.49
N ARG A 63 3.79 -8.26 -1.63
CA ARG A 63 4.80 -7.78 -0.67
C ARG A 63 4.68 -6.28 -0.38
N SER A 64 4.51 -5.47 -1.42
CA SER A 64 4.41 -4.00 -1.26
C SER A 64 3.10 -3.59 -0.62
N LEU A 65 1.99 -4.22 -1.04
CA LEU A 65 0.66 -3.97 -0.48
C LEU A 65 0.58 -4.39 0.99
N LYS A 66 1.16 -5.53 1.33
CA LYS A 66 1.29 -6.02 2.72
C LYS A 66 2.08 -5.05 3.59
N HIS A 67 3.17 -4.48 3.07
CA HIS A 67 3.98 -3.51 3.81
C HIS A 67 3.30 -2.14 3.95
N LEU A 68 2.67 -1.62 2.89
CA LEU A 68 2.04 -0.30 2.89
C LEU A 68 0.73 -0.28 3.69
N TYR A 69 -0.07 -1.35 3.60
CA TYR A 69 -1.42 -1.40 4.15
C TYR A 69 -1.59 -2.37 5.33
N ASN A 70 -0.50 -2.99 5.82
CA ASN A 70 -0.49 -3.89 6.97
C ASN A 70 -1.52 -5.04 6.88
N LEU A 71 -1.61 -5.67 5.70
CA LEU A 71 -2.66 -6.64 5.38
C LEU A 71 -2.63 -7.92 6.23
N GLU A 72 -1.45 -8.34 6.68
CA GLU A 72 -1.28 -9.58 7.48
C GLU A 72 -1.01 -9.30 8.96
N GLY A 73 -1.49 -8.17 9.47
CA GLY A 73 -1.35 -7.80 10.86
C GLY A 73 -0.52 -6.55 11.03
N LYS A 74 -0.87 -5.78 12.06
CA LYS A 74 -0.15 -4.59 12.50
C LYS A 74 1.31 -4.98 12.72
N ARG A 75 2.18 -4.75 11.75
CA ARG A 75 3.59 -4.57 12.04
C ARG A 75 3.63 -3.26 12.82
N THR A 76 3.62 -3.38 14.14
CA THR A 76 4.16 -2.34 15.00
C THR A 76 5.49 -2.01 14.35
N ARG A 77 5.58 -0.82 13.73
CA ARG A 77 6.88 -0.30 13.32
C ARG A 77 7.72 -0.46 14.58
N GLU A 78 8.79 -1.24 14.51
CA GLU A 78 9.83 -1.16 15.53
C GLU A 78 10.35 0.26 15.38
N GLU A 79 9.67 1.21 16.02
CA GLU A 79 10.24 2.48 16.32
C GLU A 79 11.52 2.12 17.05
N GLN A 80 12.65 2.45 16.45
CA GLN A 80 13.89 2.55 17.18
C GLN A 80 13.70 3.71 18.15
N THR A 81 12.89 3.49 19.18
CA THR A 81 12.69 4.40 20.30
C THR A 81 13.87 4.22 21.25
N GLN A 82 15.09 4.23 20.70
CA GLN A 82 16.27 4.36 21.53
C GLN A 82 16.31 5.80 22.00
N SER A 83 16.42 5.97 23.30
CA SER A 83 16.63 7.30 23.87
C SER A 83 17.98 7.86 23.40
N LEU A 84 18.10 9.19 23.33
CA LEU A 84 19.34 9.84 22.90
C LEU A 84 20.55 9.37 23.73
N ASP A 85 20.36 9.15 25.02
CA ASP A 85 21.40 8.63 25.92
C ASP A 85 21.86 7.21 25.56
N GLU A 86 20.95 6.32 25.14
CA GLU A 86 21.30 4.97 24.69
C GLU A 86 22.10 5.01 23.38
N VAL A 87 21.72 5.89 22.45
CA VAL A 87 22.44 6.08 21.19
C VAL A 87 23.83 6.66 21.45
N MET A 88 23.96 7.64 22.35
CA MET A 88 25.25 8.22 22.71
C MET A 88 26.16 7.20 23.42
N THR A 89 25.61 6.41 24.34
CA THR A 89 26.37 5.37 25.05
C THR A 89 26.88 4.30 24.08
N ARG A 90 26.05 3.91 23.11
CA ARG A 90 26.44 2.94 22.07
C ARG A 90 27.50 3.51 21.13
N ALA A 91 27.35 4.77 20.69
CA ALA A 91 28.33 5.43 19.82
C ALA A 91 29.71 5.59 20.49
N MET A 92 29.75 5.79 21.81
CA MET A 92 31.00 5.83 22.57
C MET A 92 31.64 4.44 22.73
N ARG A 93 30.82 3.38 22.82
CA ARG A 93 31.29 2.01 23.03
C ARG A 93 31.71 1.32 21.74
N GLU A 94 31.05 1.62 20.64
CA GLU A 94 31.28 1.06 19.30
C GLU A 94 31.54 2.23 18.32
N PRO A 95 32.76 2.82 18.31
CA PRO A 95 33.05 4.01 17.49
C PRO A 95 33.05 3.75 15.97
N TYR A 96 33.09 2.48 15.55
CA TYR A 96 32.94 2.08 14.15
C TYR A 96 31.78 1.09 14.06
N TRP A 97 30.68 1.56 13.48
CA TRP A 97 29.55 0.72 13.07
C TRP A 97 29.49 0.74 11.54
N ASP A 98 29.19 -0.41 10.94
CA ASP A 98 28.81 -0.57 9.52
C ASP A 98 27.30 -0.86 9.49
#